data_AF-A0A4Y7QJF1-F1
#
_entry.id   AF-A0A4Y7QJF1-F1
#
_cell.length_a   1.000
_cell.length_b   1.000
_cell.length_c   1.000
_cell.angle_alpha   90.00
_cell.angle_beta   90.00
_cell.angle_gamma   90.00
#
_symmetry.space_group_name_H-M   'P 1'
#
loop_
_entity.id
_entity.type
_entity.pdbx_description
1 polymer ?
#
loop_
_entity_poly.entity_id
_entity_poly.type
_entity_poly.pdbx_seq_one_letter_code
_entity_poly.pdbx_strand_id
1 'polypeptide(L)'
;MSMLLRRSAQLARVSARTTVARSFSTSPVTQKDLVQELYLNELKAYKAPPPAKDAHVGAVKNINIPHPPEAPAPPTNLAAELSAYDATEPSLAPAPSAKGAVVADEMGTGAKSFLNFLEQDLPRPEAHH
;
A
#
# COMPACT_ATOMS: atom_id res chain seq x y z
N MET A 1 -36.88 50.81 -80.05
CA MET A 1 -36.71 49.40 -79.60
C MET A 1 -35.25 48.96 -79.40
N SER A 2 -34.22 49.73 -79.83
CA SER A 2 -32.80 49.34 -79.75
C SER A 2 -32.11 49.62 -78.39
N MET A 3 -32.49 50.70 -77.69
CA MET A 3 -31.85 51.11 -76.42
C MET A 3 -32.08 50.14 -75.24
N LEU A 4 -33.24 49.49 -75.17
CA LEU A 4 -33.58 48.56 -74.10
C LEU A 4 -32.83 47.22 -74.24
N LEU A 5 -32.59 46.77 -75.47
CA LEU A 5 -31.84 45.55 -75.74
C LEU A 5 -30.34 45.71 -75.45
N ARG A 6 -29.80 46.92 -75.68
CA ARG A 6 -28.39 47.23 -75.37
C ARG A 6 -28.12 47.29 -73.87
N ARG A 7 -29.06 47.85 -73.09
CA ARG A 7 -28.98 47.91 -71.62
C ARG A 7 -29.08 46.54 -70.96
N SER A 8 -29.98 45.68 -71.43
CA SER A 8 -30.11 44.30 -70.90
C SER A 8 -28.87 43.44 -71.19
N ALA A 9 -28.28 43.57 -72.38
CA ALA A 9 -27.04 42.88 -72.73
C ALA A 9 -25.84 43.34 -71.88
N GLN A 10 -25.77 44.62 -71.48
CA GLN A 10 -24.72 45.11 -70.59
C GLN A 10 -24.88 44.59 -69.15
N LEU A 11 -26.10 44.55 -68.63
CA LEU A 11 -26.39 44.02 -67.29
C LEU A 11 -26.07 42.53 -67.17
N ALA A 12 -26.42 41.72 -68.17
CA ALA A 12 -26.11 40.29 -68.19
C ALA A 12 -24.60 39.98 -68.20
N ARG A 13 -23.79 40.82 -68.86
CA ARG A 13 -22.32 40.66 -68.90
C ARG A 13 -21.65 41.03 -67.57
N VAL A 14 -22.22 41.98 -66.82
CA VAL A 14 -21.69 42.37 -65.50
C VAL A 14 -22.02 41.31 -64.46
N SER A 15 -23.23 40.72 -64.46
CA SER A 15 -23.59 39.66 -63.50
C SER A 15 -22.86 38.33 -63.77
N ALA A 16 -22.55 38.02 -65.03
CA ALA A 16 -21.74 36.84 -65.37
C ALA A 16 -20.27 36.97 -64.91
N ARG A 17 -19.76 38.20 -64.77
CA ARG A 17 -18.38 38.45 -64.29
C ARG A 17 -18.27 38.41 -62.77
N THR A 18 -19.32 38.76 -62.04
CA THR A 18 -19.31 38.74 -60.56
C THR A 18 -19.48 37.33 -59.99
N THR A 19 -20.13 36.43 -60.71
CA THR A 19 -20.36 35.03 -60.27
C THR A 19 -19.16 34.10 -60.50
N VAL A 20 -18.15 34.52 -61.28
CA VAL A 20 -16.92 33.75 -61.56
C VAL A 20 -15.68 34.37 -60.89
N ALA A 21 -15.86 35.33 -59.99
CA ALA A 21 -14.77 35.82 -59.14
C ALA A 21 -14.62 34.91 -57.92
N ARG A 22 -13.89 33.79 -58.07
CA ARG A 22 -13.37 33.04 -56.92
C ARG A 22 -12.32 33.91 -56.23
N SER A 23 -12.69 34.60 -55.17
CA SER A 23 -11.79 35.40 -54.35
C SER A 23 -10.87 34.47 -53.54
N PHE A 24 -9.62 34.35 -53.95
CA PHE A 24 -8.58 33.74 -53.12
C PHE A 24 -8.12 34.77 -52.09
N SER A 25 -8.54 34.58 -50.83
CA SER A 25 -8.00 35.34 -49.71
C SER A 25 -6.65 34.76 -49.34
N THR A 26 -5.57 35.34 -49.86
CA THR A 26 -4.23 35.09 -49.32
C THR A 26 -4.03 36.07 -48.17
N SER A 27 -4.29 35.62 -46.94
CA SER A 27 -3.78 36.33 -45.77
C SER A 27 -2.25 36.43 -45.93
N PRO A 28 -1.63 37.62 -45.88
CA PRO A 28 -0.18 37.68 -45.82
C PRO A 28 0.24 36.89 -44.59
N VAL A 29 1.01 35.81 -44.80
CA VAL A 29 1.79 35.21 -43.72
C VAL A 29 2.64 36.37 -43.21
N THR A 30 2.30 36.88 -42.04
CA THR A 30 3.12 37.90 -41.38
C THR A 30 4.48 37.26 -41.20
N GLN A 31 5.45 37.69 -42.01
CA GLN A 31 6.84 37.29 -41.84
C GLN A 31 7.27 37.93 -40.53
N LYS A 32 7.04 37.22 -39.44
CA LYS A 32 7.54 37.61 -38.13
C LYS A 32 9.05 37.62 -38.23
N ASP A 33 9.66 38.66 -37.70
CA ASP A 33 11.11 38.80 -37.66
C ASP A 33 11.71 37.57 -36.94
N LEU A 34 12.51 36.79 -37.66
CA LEU A 34 13.16 35.58 -37.15
C LEU A 34 14.04 35.89 -35.94
N VAL A 35 14.70 37.06 -35.94
CA VAL A 35 15.58 37.48 -34.85
C VAL A 35 14.76 37.75 -33.59
N GLN A 36 13.61 38.41 -33.75
CA GLN A 36 12.69 38.68 -32.65
C GLN A 36 12.12 37.39 -32.06
N GLU A 37 11.70 36.45 -32.89
CA GLU A 37 11.19 35.14 -32.44
C GLU A 37 12.28 34.31 -31.74
N LEU A 38 13.52 34.30 -32.27
CA LEU A 38 14.65 33.64 -31.61
C LEU A 38 14.92 34.24 -30.23
N TYR A 39 15.02 35.56 -30.14
CA TYR A 39 15.25 36.27 -28.88
C TYR A 39 14.16 35.95 -27.83
N LEU A 40 12.89 35.98 -28.23
CA LEU A 40 11.78 35.66 -27.33
C LEU A 40 11.77 34.19 -26.90
N ASN A 41 12.21 33.27 -27.76
CA ASN A 41 12.34 31.86 -27.42
C ASN A 41 13.45 31.63 -26.38
N GLU A 42 14.60 32.26 -26.56
CA GLU A 42 15.72 32.18 -25.60
C GLU A 42 15.32 32.77 -24.23
N LEU A 43 14.64 33.93 -24.20
CA LEU A 43 14.14 34.51 -22.96
C LEU A 43 13.14 33.59 -22.23
N LYS A 44 12.26 32.92 -22.97
CA LYS A 44 11.29 31.97 -22.40
C LYS A 44 11.98 30.69 -21.91
N ALA A 45 13.01 30.23 -22.63
CA ALA A 45 13.77 29.03 -22.31
C ALA A 45 14.76 29.23 -21.15
N TYR A 46 15.13 30.48 -20.83
CA TYR A 46 16.04 30.78 -19.71
C TYR A 46 15.52 30.24 -18.36
N LYS A 47 14.21 30.17 -18.16
CA LYS A 47 13.63 29.56 -16.96
C LYS A 47 13.53 28.05 -17.13
N ALA A 48 13.92 27.31 -16.08
CA ALA A 48 13.80 25.87 -16.07
C ALA A 48 12.37 25.43 -16.47
N PRO A 49 12.23 24.46 -17.39
CA PRO A 49 10.92 23.98 -17.82
C PRO A 49 10.18 23.41 -16.60
N PRO A 50 8.85 23.57 -16.55
CA PRO A 50 8.07 23.02 -15.46
C PRO A 50 8.28 21.51 -15.39
N PRO A 51 8.38 20.93 -14.17
CA PRO A 51 8.56 19.49 -14.03
C PRO A 51 7.39 18.78 -14.71
N ALA A 52 7.71 17.72 -15.46
CA ALA A 52 6.68 16.87 -16.06
C ALA A 52 5.74 16.36 -14.97
N LYS A 53 4.44 16.26 -15.28
CA LYS A 53 3.41 15.82 -14.32
C LYS A 53 3.74 14.44 -13.71
N ASP A 54 4.45 13.61 -14.48
CA ASP A 54 4.87 12.26 -14.09
C ASP A 54 6.33 12.18 -13.61
N ALA A 55 6.97 13.30 -13.25
CA ALA A 55 8.36 13.30 -12.77
C ALA A 55 8.58 12.46 -11.49
N HIS A 56 7.50 12.05 -10.83
CA HIS A 56 7.52 11.17 -9.66
C HIS A 56 7.52 9.68 -10.04
N VAL A 57 7.11 9.31 -11.25
CA VAL A 57 7.05 7.92 -11.72
C VAL A 57 8.46 7.48 -12.10
N GLY A 58 9.06 6.60 -11.29
CA GLY A 58 10.41 6.07 -11.50
C GLY A 58 11.51 6.76 -10.68
N ALA A 59 11.21 7.86 -10.00
CA ALA A 59 12.13 8.47 -9.03
C ALA A 59 12.22 7.65 -7.72
N VAL A 60 11.15 6.90 -7.40
CA VAL A 60 11.06 6.06 -6.20
C VAL A 60 10.62 4.65 -6.58
N LYS A 61 11.21 3.63 -5.95
CA LYS A 61 10.77 2.24 -6.09
C LYS A 61 9.36 2.08 -5.51
N ASN A 62 8.45 1.46 -6.26
CA ASN A 62 7.11 1.18 -5.76
C ASN A 62 7.19 0.26 -4.55
N ILE A 63 6.68 0.74 -3.41
CA ILE A 63 6.63 -0.03 -2.18
C ILE A 63 5.29 -0.77 -2.15
N ASN A 64 5.33 -2.09 -2.35
CA ASN A 64 4.15 -2.93 -2.18
C ASN A 64 4.13 -3.47 -0.74
N ILE A 65 3.03 -3.23 -0.03
CA ILE A 65 2.81 -3.82 1.30
C ILE A 65 2.50 -5.30 1.10
N PRO A 66 3.18 -6.22 1.82
CA PRO A 66 2.88 -7.65 1.72
C PRO A 66 1.44 -7.91 2.14
N HIS A 67 0.80 -8.88 1.48
CA HIS A 67 -0.55 -9.30 1.87
C HIS A 67 -0.56 -9.83 3.30
N PRO A 68 -1.66 -9.62 4.06
CA PRO A 68 -1.83 -10.19 5.39
C PRO A 68 -1.65 -11.72 5.34
N PRO A 69 -1.04 -12.33 6.37
CA PRO A 69 -0.87 -13.78 6.40
C PRO A 69 -2.24 -14.46 6.39
N GLU A 70 -2.36 -15.51 5.59
CA GLU A 70 -3.55 -16.35 5.56
C GLU A 70 -3.67 -17.09 6.91
N ALA A 71 -4.88 -17.08 7.48
CA ALA A 71 -5.16 -17.82 8.70
C ALA A 71 -5.02 -19.33 8.43
N PRO A 72 -4.50 -20.12 9.38
CA PRO A 72 -4.40 -21.56 9.20
C PRO A 72 -5.79 -22.16 8.95
N ALA A 73 -5.90 -22.99 7.91
CA ALA A 73 -7.14 -23.69 7.60
C ALA A 73 -7.56 -24.57 8.80
N PRO A 74 -8.86 -24.59 9.16
CA PRO A 74 -9.33 -25.48 10.21
C PRO A 74 -9.10 -26.95 9.81
N PRO A 75 -8.86 -27.86 10.78
CA PRO A 75 -8.77 -29.28 10.50
C PRO A 75 -10.04 -29.76 9.80
N THR A 76 -9.90 -30.51 8.71
CA THR A 76 -11.03 -30.98 7.91
C THR A 76 -11.90 -32.01 8.63
N ASN A 77 -11.42 -32.60 9.73
CA ASN A 77 -12.13 -33.64 10.46
C ASN A 77 -12.06 -33.47 11.99
N LEU A 78 -12.57 -32.32 12.45
CA LEU A 78 -12.69 -32.01 13.88
C LEU A 78 -13.49 -33.07 14.66
N ALA A 79 -14.48 -33.71 14.04
CA ALA A 79 -15.33 -34.69 14.72
C ALA A 79 -14.56 -35.97 15.11
N ALA A 80 -13.70 -36.48 14.22
CA ALA A 80 -12.86 -37.63 14.51
C ALA A 80 -11.80 -37.32 15.56
N GLU A 81 -11.18 -36.14 15.50
CA GLU A 81 -10.19 -35.68 16.48
C GLU A 81 -10.81 -35.47 17.87
N LEU A 82 -12.02 -34.91 17.94
CA LEU A 82 -12.74 -34.73 19.21
C LEU A 82 -13.13 -36.09 19.80
N SER A 83 -13.63 -37.01 18.97
CA SER A 83 -13.97 -38.37 19.42
C SER A 83 -12.74 -39.13 19.94
N ALA A 84 -11.58 -38.95 19.30
CA ALA A 84 -10.34 -39.55 19.75
C ALA A 84 -9.85 -38.92 21.07
N TYR A 85 -9.99 -37.60 21.22
CA TYR A 85 -9.66 -36.90 22.46
C TYR A 85 -10.56 -37.35 23.62
N ASP A 86 -11.86 -37.44 23.39
CA ASP A 86 -12.84 -37.88 24.38
C ASP A 86 -12.65 -39.36 24.78
N ALA A 87 -12.16 -40.20 23.86
CA ALA A 87 -11.81 -41.58 24.14
C ALA A 87 -10.51 -41.75 24.97
N THR A 88 -9.67 -40.72 25.02
CA THR A 88 -8.49 -40.70 25.89
C THR A 88 -8.88 -40.31 27.30
N GLU A 89 -9.14 -41.31 28.15
CA GLU A 89 -9.16 -41.08 29.59
C GLU A 89 -7.74 -40.79 30.09
N PRO A 90 -7.53 -39.77 30.94
CA PRO A 90 -6.24 -39.58 31.59
C PRO A 90 -5.95 -40.80 32.46
N SER A 91 -4.83 -41.48 32.19
CA SER A 91 -4.31 -42.54 33.07
C SER A 91 -3.97 -41.93 34.43
N LEU A 92 -4.94 -41.91 35.34
CA LEU A 92 -4.67 -41.70 36.74
C LEU A 92 -3.83 -42.90 37.18
N ALA A 93 -2.52 -42.69 37.34
CA ALA A 93 -1.64 -43.69 37.93
C ALA A 93 -2.34 -44.26 39.17
N PRO A 94 -2.39 -45.59 39.35
CA PRO A 94 -3.09 -46.17 40.48
C PRO A 94 -2.53 -45.52 41.75
N ALA A 95 -3.38 -44.81 42.48
CA ALA A 95 -3.01 -44.28 43.78
C ALA A 95 -2.43 -45.47 44.57
N PRO A 96 -1.17 -45.41 45.03
CA PRO A 96 -0.58 -46.53 45.73
C PRO A 96 -1.46 -46.81 46.94
N SER A 97 -2.01 -48.03 47.00
CA SER A 97 -2.68 -48.54 48.18
C SER A 97 -1.77 -48.25 49.37
N ALA A 98 -2.30 -47.52 50.36
CA ALA A 98 -1.58 -47.08 51.53
C ALA A 98 -0.97 -48.26 52.29
N LYS A 99 0.27 -48.64 51.93
CA LYS A 99 1.22 -49.40 52.73
C LYS A 99 2.62 -48.93 52.37
N GLY A 100 3.15 -48.09 53.25
CA GLY A 100 4.54 -47.65 53.37
C GLY A 100 5.45 -47.88 52.16
N ALA A 101 5.57 -46.87 51.31
CA ALA A 101 6.66 -46.77 50.36
C ALA A 101 7.49 -45.55 50.74
N VAL A 102 8.62 -45.81 51.39
CA VAL A 102 9.71 -44.85 51.55
C VAL A 102 10.29 -44.62 50.16
N VAL A 103 9.85 -43.56 49.49
CA VAL A 103 10.48 -43.09 48.26
C VAL A 103 11.78 -42.41 48.69
N ALA A 104 12.90 -43.07 48.37
CA ALA A 104 14.21 -42.45 48.35
C ALA A 104 14.19 -41.41 47.22
N ASP A 105 13.82 -40.19 47.58
CA ASP A 105 13.96 -39.02 46.73
C ASP A 105 14.98 -38.10 47.41
N GLU A 106 15.94 -37.59 46.65
CA GLU A 106 16.88 -36.54 47.11
C GLU A 106 16.15 -35.21 47.47
N MET A 107 14.81 -35.21 47.44
CA MET A 107 13.90 -34.20 47.99
C MET A 107 13.53 -34.44 49.47
N GLY A 108 13.83 -35.60 50.07
CA GLY A 108 13.45 -35.97 51.43
C GLY A 108 14.39 -35.49 52.54
N THR A 109 15.62 -35.12 52.20
CA THR A 109 16.59 -34.51 53.14
C THR A 109 16.22 -33.07 53.43
N GLY A 110 15.81 -32.31 52.41
CA GLY A 110 15.43 -30.89 52.54
C GLY A 110 14.17 -30.65 53.38
N ALA A 111 13.13 -31.47 53.18
CA ALA A 111 11.89 -31.33 53.95
C ALA A 111 12.10 -31.63 55.44
N LYS A 112 12.84 -32.70 55.76
CA LYS A 112 13.15 -33.06 57.15
C LYS A 112 14.09 -32.06 57.81
N SER A 113 15.09 -31.54 57.09
CA SER A 113 15.96 -30.48 57.63
C SER A 113 15.20 -29.18 57.87
N PHE A 114 14.23 -28.85 57.01
CA PHE A 114 13.41 -27.64 57.16
C PHE A 114 12.48 -27.72 58.37
N LEU A 115 11.82 -28.87 58.59
CA LEU A 115 10.99 -29.06 59.79
C LEU A 115 11.84 -28.99 61.07
N ASN A 116 13.02 -29.61 61.06
CA ASN A 116 13.93 -29.59 62.22
C ASN A 116 14.46 -28.18 62.51
N PHE A 117 14.64 -27.33 61.48
CA PHE A 117 14.98 -25.92 61.65
C PHE A 117 13.84 -25.10 62.26
N LEU A 118 12.59 -25.36 61.87
CA LEU A 118 11.43 -24.67 62.44
C LEU A 118 11.17 -25.07 63.91
N GLU A 119 11.52 -26.30 64.28
CA GLU A 119 11.38 -26.80 65.66
C GLU A 119 12.49 -26.33 66.60
N GLN A 120 13.61 -25.80 66.08
CA GLN A 120 14.65 -25.24 66.93
C GLN A 120 14.23 -23.89 67.50
N ASP A 121 14.11 -23.79 68.83
CA ASP A 121 13.89 -22.53 69.53
C ASP A 121 15.04 -21.54 69.24
N LEU A 122 14.69 -20.27 68.97
CA LEU A 122 15.69 -19.22 68.80
C LEU A 122 16.57 -19.14 70.06
N PRO A 123 17.89 -18.95 69.91
CA PRO A 123 18.78 -18.82 71.06
C PRO A 123 18.28 -17.68 71.95
N ARG A 124 18.18 -17.95 73.25
CA ARG A 124 17.84 -16.92 74.25
C ARG A 124 18.82 -15.76 74.07
N PRO A 125 18.34 -14.50 74.02
CA PRO A 125 19.23 -13.36 73.82
C PRO A 125 20.27 -13.37 74.94
N GLU A 126 21.55 -13.50 74.57
CA GLU A 126 22.63 -13.38 75.53
C GLU A 126 22.59 -11.97 76.11
N ALA A 127 22.59 -11.85 77.44
CA ALA A 127 22.68 -10.58 78.12
C ALA A 127 24.07 -9.99 77.83
N HIS A 128 24.14 -9.07 76.87
CA HIS A 128 25.32 -8.25 76.69
C HIS A 128 25.38 -7.23 77.85
N HIS A 129 26.10 -7.63 78.90
CA HIS A 129 26.47 -6.91 80.13
C HIS A 129 25.40 -6.74 81.22
#